data_AF-A0A1W6WBR5-F1
#
_entry.id   AF-A0A1W6WBR5-F1
#
_cell.length_a   1.000
_cell.length_b   1.000
_cell.length_c   1.000
_cell.angle_alpha   90.00
_cell.angle_beta   90.00
_cell.angle_gamma   90.00
#
_symmetry.space_group_name_H-M   'P 1'
#
loop_
_entity.id
_entity.type
_entity.pdbx_description
1 polymer ?
#
loop_
_entity_poly.entity_id
_entity_poly.type
_entity_poly.pdbx_seq_one_letter_code
_entity_poly.pdbx_strand_id
1 'polypeptide(L)'
;MNLPNKLSLARMVMVPFIVAFLLLPQVWGHYLWALLLFLVASYTDHLDGKIARSCGMITSFGKFLDPLADKVLILSVFICFVKLDLCNIWLVLILLFREFAITFLRLVAVESGKVIAANKWGKSKTVSQIVAAICVLLFQTLGEFGVVSAAAMPALNLFGNLLIGISCVLAVISGIVYIVQNRHVINQIR
;
A
#
# COMPACT_ATOMS: atom_id res chain seq x y z
N MET A 1 -20.34 -12.45 11.60
CA MET A 1 -19.18 -11.77 10.99
C MET A 1 -18.41 -11.04 12.08
N ASN A 2 -17.13 -11.35 12.26
CA ASN A 2 -16.31 -10.77 13.31
C ASN A 2 -15.96 -9.31 12.99
N LEU A 3 -15.75 -8.49 14.03
CA LEU A 3 -15.40 -7.07 13.95
C LEU A 3 -14.23 -6.79 12.97
N PRO A 4 -13.13 -7.58 12.94
CA PRO A 4 -12.01 -7.36 12.02
C PRO A 4 -12.41 -7.52 10.54
N ASN A 5 -13.24 -8.52 10.21
CA ASN A 5 -13.69 -8.72 8.82
C ASN A 5 -14.55 -7.55 8.32
N LYS A 6 -15.32 -6.89 9.20
CA LYS A 6 -16.12 -5.72 8.82
C LYS A 6 -15.22 -4.52 8.51
N LEU A 7 -14.11 -4.36 9.23
CA LEU A 7 -13.18 -3.25 9.02
C LEU A 7 -12.31 -3.45 7.76
N SER A 8 -11.84 -4.67 7.49
CA SER A 8 -11.17 -4.99 6.22
C SER A 8 -12.10 -4.83 5.01
N LEU A 9 -13.37 -5.22 5.14
CA LEU A 9 -14.38 -4.99 4.11
C LEU A 9 -14.66 -3.49 3.93
N ALA A 10 -14.77 -2.74 5.04
CA ALA A 10 -14.93 -1.29 4.98
C ALA A 10 -13.75 -0.62 4.26
N ARG A 11 -12.52 -1.08 4.47
CA ARG A 11 -11.33 -0.59 3.73
C ARG A 11 -11.44 -0.84 2.23
N MET A 12 -11.81 -2.05 1.83
CA MET A 12 -12.04 -2.36 0.42
C MET A 12 -13.13 -1.48 -0.19
N VAL A 13 -14.18 -1.16 0.57
CA VAL A 13 -15.23 -0.23 0.15
C VAL A 13 -14.71 1.20 0.06
N MET A 14 -13.79 1.63 0.94
CA MET A 14 -13.17 2.97 0.92
C MET A 14 -12.30 3.20 -0.31
N VAL A 15 -11.64 2.16 -0.85
CA VAL A 15 -10.72 2.31 -2.00
C VAL A 15 -11.40 2.95 -3.23
N PRO A 16 -12.56 2.48 -3.73
CA PRO A 16 -13.30 3.16 -4.78
C PRO A 16 -13.55 4.66 -4.53
N PHE A 17 -13.86 5.04 -3.29
CA PHE A 17 -14.07 6.46 -2.94
C PHE A 17 -12.76 7.25 -3.01
N ILE A 18 -11.65 6.70 -2.50
CA ILE A 18 -10.33 7.33 -2.62
C ILE A 18 -9.98 7.57 -4.08
N VAL A 19 -10.18 6.55 -4.93
CA VAL A 19 -9.94 6.65 -6.39
C VAL A 19 -10.86 7.69 -7.02
N ALA A 20 -12.15 7.71 -6.65
CA ALA A 20 -13.10 8.70 -7.16
C ALA A 20 -12.67 10.14 -6.80
N PHE A 21 -12.31 10.42 -5.55
CA PHE A 21 -11.83 11.74 -5.16
C PHE A 21 -10.51 12.11 -5.85
N LEU A 22 -9.60 11.16 -6.07
CA LEU A 22 -8.37 11.43 -6.83
C LEU A 22 -8.63 11.80 -8.30
N LEU A 23 -9.67 11.24 -8.92
CA LEU A 23 -9.94 11.38 -10.35
C LEU A 23 -11.06 12.37 -10.69
N LEU A 24 -11.71 12.97 -9.68
CA LEU A 24 -12.79 13.95 -9.85
C LEU A 24 -12.29 15.37 -9.48
N PRO A 25 -11.57 16.06 -10.38
CA PRO A 25 -11.05 17.42 -10.11
C PRO A 25 -12.15 18.48 -9.96
N GLN A 26 -13.40 18.13 -10.31
CA GLN A 26 -14.57 19.01 -10.15
C GLN A 26 -14.99 19.18 -8.68
N VAL A 27 -14.57 18.26 -7.80
CA VAL A 27 -14.88 18.32 -6.38
C VAL A 27 -13.86 19.23 -5.71
N TRP A 28 -14.34 20.21 -4.94
CA TRP A 28 -13.44 21.07 -4.18
C TRP A 28 -12.81 20.31 -2.99
N GLY A 29 -11.49 20.42 -2.84
CA GLY A 29 -10.74 19.70 -1.81
C GLY A 29 -10.59 18.22 -2.13
N HIS A 30 -10.60 17.83 -3.40
CA HIS A 30 -10.64 16.41 -3.77
C HIS A 30 -9.37 15.65 -3.32
N TYR A 31 -8.21 16.31 -3.31
CA TYR A 31 -6.99 15.72 -2.75
C TYR A 31 -7.06 15.60 -1.22
N LEU A 32 -7.70 16.56 -0.54
CA LEU A 32 -7.92 16.50 0.91
C LEU A 32 -8.84 15.33 1.28
N TRP A 33 -9.95 15.14 0.56
CA TRP A 33 -10.85 14.01 0.80
C TRP A 33 -10.15 12.67 0.56
N ALA A 34 -9.38 12.56 -0.53
CA ALA A 34 -8.55 11.39 -0.78
C ALA A 34 -7.52 11.15 0.34
N LEU A 35 -6.85 12.20 0.82
CA LEU A 35 -5.89 12.14 1.92
C LEU A 35 -6.55 11.66 3.22
N LEU A 36 -7.68 12.24 3.61
CA LEU A 36 -8.40 11.88 4.83
C LEU A 36 -8.87 10.43 4.78
N LEU A 37 -9.47 10.01 3.66
CA LEU A 37 -9.90 8.63 3.49
C LEU A 37 -8.72 7.65 3.50
N PHE A 38 -7.61 8.00 2.85
CA PHE A 38 -6.40 7.17 2.85
C PHE A 38 -5.78 7.05 4.25
N LEU A 39 -5.74 8.15 5.01
CA LEU A 39 -5.28 8.15 6.41
C LEU A 39 -6.16 7.26 7.27
N VAL A 40 -7.49 7.40 7.18
CA VAL A 40 -8.44 6.55 7.92
C VAL A 40 -8.25 5.09 7.53
N ALA A 41 -8.20 4.77 6.23
CA ALA A 41 -8.04 3.41 5.73
C ALA A 41 -6.71 2.75 6.15
N SER A 42 -5.62 3.52 6.16
CA SER A 42 -4.30 3.04 6.60
C SER A 42 -4.20 2.90 8.11
N TYR A 43 -4.87 3.78 8.86
CA TYR A 43 -4.88 3.75 10.32
C TYR A 43 -5.76 2.61 10.86
N THR A 44 -6.93 2.37 10.24
CA THR A 44 -7.80 1.25 10.61
C THR A 44 -7.10 -0.09 10.42
N ASP A 45 -6.28 -0.26 9.35
CA ASP A 45 -5.49 -1.48 9.18
C ASP A 45 -4.56 -1.81 10.35
N HIS A 46 -3.81 -0.82 10.81
CA HIS A 46 -2.88 -1.02 11.91
C HIS A 46 -3.61 -1.34 13.23
N LEU A 47 -4.81 -0.78 13.42
CA LEU A 47 -5.64 -1.07 14.59
C LEU A 47 -6.27 -2.46 14.51
N ASP A 48 -6.83 -2.85 13.35
CA ASP A 48 -7.46 -4.14 13.12
C ASP A 48 -6.46 -5.28 13.30
N GLY A 49 -5.24 -5.11 12.76
CA GLY A 49 -4.16 -6.08 12.90
C GLY A 49 -3.73 -6.29 14.36
N LYS A 50 -3.89 -5.30 15.24
CA LYS A 50 -3.65 -5.44 16.68
C LYS A 50 -4.81 -6.12 17.39
N ILE A 51 -6.04 -5.68 17.13
CA ILE A 51 -7.25 -6.17 17.80
C ILE A 51 -7.54 -7.63 17.41
N ALA A 52 -7.38 -7.99 16.13
CA ALA A 52 -7.57 -9.36 15.67
C ALA A 52 -6.56 -10.34 16.29
N ARG A 53 -5.33 -9.89 16.55
CA ARG A 53 -4.30 -10.69 17.23
C ARG A 53 -4.55 -10.80 18.74
N SER A 54 -5.05 -9.75 19.38
CA SER A 54 -5.32 -9.76 20.82
C SER A 54 -6.58 -10.53 21.20
N CYS A 55 -7.58 -10.60 20.32
CA CYS A 55 -8.87 -11.22 20.62
C CYS A 55 -9.01 -12.67 20.11
N GLY A 56 -8.01 -13.24 19.45
CA GLY A 56 -8.04 -14.63 18.95
C GLY A 56 -9.09 -14.93 17.88
N MET A 57 -9.82 -13.92 17.39
CA MET A 57 -10.94 -14.03 16.46
C MET A 57 -10.48 -14.06 14.99
N ILE A 58 -9.53 -14.93 14.67
CA ILE A 58 -8.94 -14.99 13.33
C ILE A 58 -9.74 -15.98 12.47
N THR A 59 -10.48 -15.46 11.48
CA THR A 59 -11.16 -16.29 10.48
C THR A 59 -10.24 -16.63 9.30
N SER A 60 -10.43 -17.77 8.67
CA SER A 60 -9.70 -18.17 7.44
C SER A 60 -9.93 -17.18 6.30
N PHE A 61 -11.15 -16.64 6.18
CA PHE A 61 -11.51 -15.62 5.20
C PHE A 61 -10.82 -14.28 5.46
N GLY A 62 -10.78 -13.80 6.70
CA GLY A 62 -10.08 -12.56 7.08
C GLY A 62 -8.58 -12.63 6.80
N LYS A 63 -7.94 -13.76 7.11
CA LYS A 63 -6.51 -14.00 6.81
C LYS A 63 -6.16 -13.82 5.33
N PHE A 64 -7.09 -14.09 4.42
CA PHE A 64 -6.91 -13.91 2.98
C PHE A 64 -7.26 -12.49 2.52
N LEU A 65 -8.34 -11.91 3.06
CA LEU A 65 -8.78 -10.57 2.70
C LEU A 65 -7.83 -9.47 3.19
N ASP A 66 -7.23 -9.58 4.37
CA ASP A 66 -6.40 -8.51 4.92
C ASP A 66 -5.19 -8.20 4.02
N PRO A 67 -4.36 -9.20 3.59
CA PRO A 67 -3.24 -8.94 2.70
C PRO A 67 -3.65 -8.54 1.28
N LEU A 68 -4.90 -8.80 0.88
CA LEU A 68 -5.45 -8.37 -0.41
C LEU A 68 -5.87 -6.90 -0.33
N ALA A 69 -6.66 -6.54 0.68
CA ALA A 69 -7.15 -5.18 0.91
C ALA A 69 -5.99 -4.18 1.06
N ASP A 70 -4.92 -4.55 1.77
CA ASP A 70 -3.71 -3.73 1.91
C ASP A 70 -3.05 -3.39 0.58
N LYS A 71 -2.88 -4.41 -0.27
CA LYS A 71 -2.23 -4.23 -1.58
C LYS A 71 -3.12 -3.43 -2.52
N VAL A 72 -4.42 -3.70 -2.51
CA VAL A 72 -5.38 -2.96 -3.32
C VAL A 72 -5.37 -1.48 -2.93
N LEU A 73 -5.37 -1.14 -1.63
CA LEU A 73 -5.32 0.24 -1.17
C LEU A 73 -4.08 0.99 -1.70
N ILE A 74 -2.88 0.46 -1.47
CA ILE A 74 -1.63 1.14 -1.89
C ILE A 74 -1.50 1.18 -3.42
N LEU A 75 -1.77 0.06 -4.10
CA LEU A 75 -1.64 0.00 -5.56
C LEU A 75 -2.65 0.90 -6.27
N SER A 76 -3.91 0.97 -5.81
CA SER A 76 -4.91 1.86 -6.40
C SER A 76 -4.49 3.32 -6.32
N VAL A 77 -3.96 3.77 -5.18
CA VAL A 77 -3.46 5.13 -5.02
C VAL A 77 -2.26 5.40 -5.93
N PHE A 78 -1.30 4.48 -6.01
CA PHE A 78 -0.12 4.64 -6.85
C PHE A 78 -0.46 4.63 -8.34
N ILE A 79 -1.43 3.82 -8.76
CA ILE A 79 -1.96 3.84 -10.14
C ILE A 79 -2.60 5.20 -10.44
N CYS A 80 -3.36 5.77 -9.51
CA CYS A 80 -3.91 7.12 -9.67
C CYS A 80 -2.80 8.17 -9.78
N PHE A 81 -1.73 8.06 -9.01
CA PHE A 81 -0.59 8.98 -9.12
C PHE A 81 0.08 8.93 -10.49
N VAL A 82 0.19 7.74 -11.10
CA VAL A 82 0.68 7.63 -12.48
C VAL A 82 -0.28 8.33 -13.44
N LYS A 83 -1.59 8.14 -13.27
CA LYS A 83 -2.60 8.79 -14.12
C LYS A 83 -2.60 10.32 -14.00
N LEU A 84 -2.23 10.84 -12.83
CA LEU A 84 -2.13 12.26 -12.52
C LEU A 84 -0.73 12.84 -12.77
N ASP A 85 0.17 12.09 -13.41
CA ASP A 85 1.57 12.48 -13.67
C ASP A 85 2.38 12.84 -12.39
N LEU A 86 1.96 12.33 -11.23
CA LEU A 86 2.62 12.51 -9.93
C LEU A 86 3.68 11.43 -9.65
N CYS A 87 3.67 10.34 -10.40
CA CYS A 87 4.59 9.22 -10.24
C CYS A 87 5.00 8.62 -11.57
N ASN A 88 6.26 8.20 -11.66
CA ASN A 88 6.74 7.45 -12.81
C ASN A 88 6.13 6.03 -12.86
N ILE A 89 5.51 5.68 -14.00
CA ILE A 89 4.90 4.37 -14.26
C ILE A 89 5.83 3.18 -13.96
N TRP A 90 7.13 3.31 -14.24
CA TRP A 90 8.11 2.25 -14.02
C TRP A 90 8.21 1.87 -12.53
N LEU A 91 8.10 2.85 -11.63
CA LEU A 91 8.14 2.59 -10.18
C LEU A 91 6.93 1.76 -9.75
N VAL A 92 5.74 2.11 -10.25
CA VAL A 92 4.50 1.39 -9.91
C VAL A 92 4.49 0.00 -10.51
N LEU A 93 5.00 -0.19 -11.73
CA LEU A 93 5.14 -1.51 -12.35
C LEU A 93 6.08 -2.43 -11.55
N ILE A 94 7.24 -1.92 -11.11
CA ILE A 94 8.18 -2.68 -10.28
C ILE A 94 7.52 -3.09 -8.97
N LEU A 95 6.83 -2.14 -8.30
CA LEU A 95 6.11 -2.41 -7.07
C LEU A 95 5.03 -3.49 -7.26
N LEU A 96 4.23 -3.36 -8.31
CA LEU A 96 3.18 -4.30 -8.64
C LEU A 96 3.78 -5.70 -8.85
N PHE A 97 4.72 -5.84 -9.77
CA PHE A 97 5.35 -7.13 -10.09
C PHE A 97 5.93 -7.79 -8.83
N ARG A 98 6.65 -7.02 -8.02
CA ARG A 98 7.23 -7.50 -6.76
C ARG A 98 6.17 -7.94 -5.76
N GLU A 99 5.10 -7.18 -5.56
CA GLU A 99 4.04 -7.54 -4.61
C GLU A 99 3.35 -8.85 -5.03
N PHE A 100 3.06 -9.01 -6.32
CA PHE A 100 2.48 -10.24 -6.84
C PHE A 100 3.45 -11.42 -6.72
N ALA A 101 4.72 -11.26 -7.09
CA ALA A 101 5.74 -12.32 -7.01
C ALA A 101 5.90 -12.87 -5.59
N ILE A 102 6.04 -12.00 -4.58
CA ILE A 102 6.18 -12.45 -3.18
C ILE A 102 4.90 -13.10 -2.65
N THR A 103 3.73 -12.62 -3.09
CA THR A 103 2.44 -13.21 -2.72
C THR A 103 2.30 -14.62 -3.30
N PHE A 104 2.60 -14.78 -4.59
CA PHE A 104 2.56 -16.06 -5.27
C PHE A 104 3.52 -17.06 -4.62
N LEU A 105 4.78 -16.66 -4.37
CA LEU A 105 5.75 -17.50 -3.68
C LEU A 105 5.25 -17.98 -2.31
N ARG A 106 4.54 -17.12 -1.57
CA ARG A 106 3.98 -17.50 -0.27
C ARG A 106 2.84 -18.50 -0.41
N LEU A 107 1.98 -18.33 -1.42
CA LEU A 107 0.88 -19.27 -1.68
C LEU A 107 1.41 -20.66 -2.00
N VAL A 108 2.37 -20.75 -2.94
CA VAL A 108 2.97 -22.03 -3.34
C VAL A 108 3.69 -22.70 -2.14
N ALA A 109 4.42 -21.94 -1.32
CA ALA A 109 5.08 -22.50 -0.14
C ALA A 109 4.09 -23.12 0.86
N VAL A 110 2.94 -22.47 1.08
CA VAL A 110 1.88 -22.97 1.96
C VAL A 110 1.26 -24.25 1.42
N GLU A 111 1.05 -24.36 0.10
CA GLU A 111 0.57 -25.60 -0.54
C GLU A 111 1.56 -26.76 -0.37
N SER A 112 2.87 -26.49 -0.38
CA SER A 112 3.92 -27.48 -0.08
C SER A 112 4.10 -27.79 1.41
N GLY A 113 3.17 -27.37 2.27
CA GLY A 113 3.21 -27.63 3.72
C GLY A 113 4.25 -26.80 4.49
N LYS A 114 4.80 -25.74 3.88
CA LYS A 114 5.82 -24.90 4.51
C LYS A 114 5.34 -23.49 4.76
N VAL A 115 5.53 -23.02 5.99
CA VAL A 115 5.13 -21.66 6.39
C VAL A 115 6.33 -20.74 6.37
N ILE A 116 6.31 -19.75 5.48
CA ILE A 116 7.32 -18.68 5.45
C ILE A 116 6.90 -17.56 6.41
N ALA A 117 7.71 -17.32 7.44
CA ALA A 117 7.47 -16.24 8.39
C ALA A 117 7.66 -14.85 7.76
N ALA A 118 6.90 -13.87 8.26
CA ALA A 118 7.02 -12.49 7.84
C ALA A 118 8.33 -11.86 8.38
N ASN A 119 9.08 -11.18 7.51
CA ASN A 119 10.33 -10.53 7.87
C ASN A 119 10.11 -9.03 8.18
N LYS A 120 10.92 -8.45 9.09
CA LYS A 120 10.90 -7.02 9.47
C LYS A 120 11.04 -6.08 8.27
N TRP A 121 11.79 -6.48 7.24
CA TRP A 121 11.91 -5.75 5.97
C TRP A 121 10.57 -5.52 5.25
N GLY A 122 9.65 -6.48 5.40
CA GLY A 122 8.29 -6.36 4.87
C GLY A 122 7.46 -5.27 5.56
N LYS A 123 7.77 -4.92 6.82
CA LYS A 123 7.13 -3.82 7.53
C LYS A 123 7.69 -2.47 7.11
N SER A 124 9.02 -2.38 6.97
CA SER A 124 9.68 -1.13 6.56
C SER A 124 9.23 -0.65 5.18
N LYS A 125 9.02 -1.56 4.22
CA LYS A 125 8.48 -1.18 2.89
C LYS A 125 7.06 -0.62 2.96
N THR A 126 6.21 -1.17 3.83
CA THR A 126 4.79 -0.76 3.88
C THR A 126 4.69 0.62 4.50
N VAL A 127 5.48 0.86 5.57
CA VAL A 127 5.59 2.19 6.18
C VAL A 127 6.11 3.20 5.17
N SER A 128 7.14 2.87 4.38
CA SER A 128 7.68 3.82 3.39
C SER A 128 6.68 4.12 2.27
N GLN A 129 5.91 3.14 1.80
CA GLN A 129 4.86 3.34 0.80
C GLN A 129 3.71 4.22 1.32
N ILE A 130 3.24 3.96 2.55
CA ILE A 130 2.19 4.77 3.20
C ILE A 130 2.67 6.21 3.39
N VAL A 131 3.90 6.40 3.87
CA VAL A 131 4.48 7.74 4.06
C VAL A 131 4.62 8.47 2.73
N ALA A 132 5.13 7.80 1.68
CA ALA A 132 5.23 8.38 0.35
C ALA A 132 3.85 8.81 -0.18
N ALA A 133 2.83 7.96 -0.03
CA ALA A 133 1.45 8.27 -0.42
C ALA A 133 0.90 9.51 0.30
N ILE A 134 1.06 9.55 1.62
CA ILE A 134 0.59 10.68 2.46
C ILE A 134 1.30 11.97 2.06
N CYS A 135 2.62 11.95 1.88
CA CYS A 135 3.37 13.14 1.48
C CYS A 135 2.91 13.67 0.12
N VAL A 136 2.74 12.80 -0.88
CA VAL A 136 2.27 13.21 -2.22
C VAL A 136 0.87 13.82 -2.14
N LEU A 137 -0.07 13.14 -1.45
CA LEU A 137 -1.44 13.64 -1.26
C LEU A 137 -1.46 14.98 -0.51
N LEU A 138 -0.63 15.13 0.52
CA LEU A 138 -0.50 16.36 1.28
C LEU A 138 0.03 17.51 0.43
N PHE A 139 1.07 17.28 -0.39
CA PHE A 139 1.59 18.31 -1.28
C PHE A 139 0.56 18.77 -2.31
N GLN A 140 -0.21 17.84 -2.89
CA GLN A 140 -1.30 18.21 -3.81
C GLN A 140 -2.39 18.99 -3.10
N THR A 141 -2.74 18.59 -1.87
CA THR A 141 -3.71 19.31 -1.03
C THR A 141 -3.25 20.74 -0.76
N LEU A 142 -2.00 20.93 -0.33
CA LEU A 142 -1.45 22.26 -0.06
C LEU A 142 -1.39 23.15 -1.32
N GLY A 143 -1.13 22.56 -2.49
CA GLY A 143 -1.22 23.24 -3.78
C GLY A 143 -2.65 23.64 -4.13
N GLU A 144 -3.62 22.75 -3.92
CA GLU A 144 -5.05 22.98 -4.19
C GLU A 144 -5.62 24.15 -3.37
N PHE A 145 -5.23 24.27 -2.10
CA PHE A 145 -5.64 25.37 -1.22
C PHE A 145 -4.82 26.66 -1.41
N GLY A 146 -3.86 26.68 -2.33
CA GLY A 146 -3.01 27.86 -2.59
C GLY A 146 -2.06 28.20 -1.43
N VAL A 147 -1.84 27.27 -0.49
CA VAL A 147 -0.88 27.44 0.63
C VAL A 147 0.55 27.44 0.10
N VAL A 148 0.80 26.67 -0.96
CA VAL A 148 2.09 26.58 -1.66
C VAL A 148 1.97 27.27 -3.01
N SER A 149 3.01 28.03 -3.37
CA SER A 149 3.05 28.71 -4.67
C SER A 149 3.12 27.70 -5.83
N ALA A 150 2.48 28.04 -6.95
CA ALA A 150 2.52 27.21 -8.16
C ALA A 150 3.97 26.96 -8.65
N ALA A 151 4.89 27.89 -8.38
CA ALA A 151 6.31 27.74 -8.71
C ALA A 151 7.03 26.65 -7.89
N ALA A 152 6.54 26.34 -6.69
CA ALA A 152 7.10 25.29 -5.82
C ALA A 152 6.53 23.89 -6.11
N MET A 153 5.38 23.80 -6.79
CA MET A 153 4.72 22.52 -7.10
C MET A 153 5.60 21.53 -7.89
N PRO A 154 6.37 21.93 -8.92
CA PRO A 154 7.27 21.01 -9.61
C PRO A 154 8.32 20.39 -8.69
N ALA A 155 8.87 21.17 -7.76
CA ALA A 155 9.85 20.68 -6.79
C ALA A 155 9.22 19.70 -5.79
N LEU A 156 8.00 19.98 -5.31
CA LEU A 156 7.25 19.07 -4.44
C LEU A 156 6.85 17.77 -5.16
N ASN A 157 6.46 17.84 -6.43
CA ASN A 157 6.15 16.66 -7.24
C ASN A 157 7.40 15.79 -7.44
N LEU A 158 8.55 16.42 -7.72
CA LEU A 158 9.84 15.71 -7.80
C LEU A 158 10.17 15.03 -6.47
N PHE A 159 10.02 15.75 -5.36
CA PHE A 159 10.27 15.21 -4.02
C PHE A 159 9.33 14.05 -3.68
N GLY A 160 8.04 14.15 -4.03
CA GLY A 160 7.08 13.06 -3.90
C GLY A 160 7.47 11.83 -4.73
N ASN A 161 7.87 12.02 -5.98
CA ASN A 161 8.32 10.94 -6.85
C ASN A 161 9.62 10.28 -6.32
N LEU A 162 10.53 11.06 -5.72
CA LEU A 162 11.72 10.54 -5.04
C LEU A 162 11.35 9.68 -3.83
N LEU A 163 10.38 10.09 -3.01
CA LEU A 163 9.89 9.28 -1.88
C LEU A 163 9.29 7.96 -2.37
N ILE A 164 8.50 7.99 -3.46
CA ILE A 164 7.98 6.76 -4.07
C ILE A 164 9.15 5.89 -4.58
N GLY A 165 10.16 6.49 -5.22
CA GLY A 165 11.37 5.80 -5.67
C GLY A 165 12.11 5.10 -4.53
N ILE A 166 12.31 5.78 -3.40
CA ILE A 166 12.90 5.21 -2.18
C ILE A 166 12.05 4.04 -1.66
N SER A 167 10.72 4.21 -1.63
CA SER A 167 9.80 3.14 -1.21
C SER A 167 9.88 1.93 -2.14
N CYS A 168 10.06 2.15 -3.45
CA CYS A 168 10.24 1.12 -4.45
C CYS A 168 11.55 0.35 -4.25
N VAL A 169 12.67 1.05 -4.04
CA VAL A 169 13.96 0.42 -3.73
C VAL A 169 13.87 -0.44 -2.46
N LEU A 170 13.26 0.09 -1.39
CA LEU A 170 13.04 -0.67 -0.15
C LEU A 170 12.15 -1.91 -0.37
N ALA A 171 11.13 -1.80 -1.20
CA ALA A 171 10.29 -2.93 -1.56
C ALA A 171 11.09 -4.00 -2.31
N VAL A 172 11.90 -3.62 -3.30
CA VAL A 172 12.77 -4.55 -4.05
C VAL A 172 13.76 -5.23 -3.12
N ILE A 173 14.47 -4.47 -2.27
CA ILE A 173 15.40 -5.02 -1.27
C ILE A 173 14.66 -6.01 -0.36
N SER A 174 13.49 -5.63 0.16
CA SER A 174 12.68 -6.52 0.99
C SER A 174 12.28 -7.80 0.25
N GLY A 175 12.02 -7.72 -1.06
CA GLY A 175 11.65 -8.87 -1.89
C GLY A 175 12.83 -9.81 -2.11
N ILE A 176 14.01 -9.26 -2.43
CA ILE A 176 15.26 -10.02 -2.58
C ILE A 176 15.61 -10.71 -1.26
N VAL A 177 15.60 -9.97 -0.14
CA VAL A 177 15.88 -10.52 1.19
C VAL A 177 14.90 -11.64 1.53
N TYR A 178 13.62 -11.49 1.18
CA TYR A 178 12.61 -12.53 1.38
C TYR A 178 12.94 -13.81 0.60
N ILE A 179 13.31 -13.69 -0.68
CA ILE A 179 13.67 -14.84 -1.52
C ILE A 179 14.94 -15.52 -1.00
N VAL A 180 15.97 -14.74 -0.66
CA VAL A 180 17.26 -15.26 -0.19
C VAL A 180 17.11 -16.02 1.13
N GLN A 181 16.42 -15.44 2.12
CA GLN A 181 16.22 -16.08 3.42
C GLN A 181 15.38 -17.36 3.31
N ASN A 182 14.49 -17.44 2.34
CA ASN A 182 13.59 -18.58 2.16
C ASN A 182 14.02 -19.50 1.02
N ARG A 183 15.25 -19.36 0.50
CA ARG A 183 15.74 -20.20 -0.60
C ARG A 183 15.71 -21.69 -0.25
N HIS A 184 15.99 -22.05 1.01
CA HIS A 184 15.89 -23.43 1.50
C HIS A 184 14.46 -23.98 1.48
N VAL A 185 13.47 -23.11 1.72
CA VAL A 185 12.05 -23.47 1.65
C VAL A 185 11.67 -23.69 0.19
N ILE A 186 12.01 -22.72 -0.67
CA ILE A 186 11.66 -22.67 -2.10
C ILE A 186 12.29 -23.82 -2.88
N ASN A 187 13.55 -24.18 -2.61
CA ASN A 187 14.25 -25.26 -3.33
C ASN A 187 13.65 -26.66 -3.10
N GLN A 188 12.80 -26.85 -2.09
CA GLN A 188 12.14 -28.14 -1.84
C GLN A 188 10.66 -28.13 -2.27
N ILE A 189 10.19 -27.07 -2.97
CA ILE A 189 8.85 -26.98 -3.60
C ILE A 189 8.86 -27.74 -4.95
N ARG A 190 9.60 -28.86 -5.02
CA ARG A 190 9.79 -29.57 -6.29
C ARG A 190 8.64 -30.53 -6.57
#